data_AF-A0A9E5ZZU8-F1
#
_entry.id   AF-A0A9E5ZZU8-F1
#
_cell.length_a   1.000
_cell.length_b   1.000
_cell.length_c   1.000
_cell.angle_alpha   90.00
_cell.angle_beta   90.00
_cell.angle_gamma   90.00
#
_symmetry.space_group_name_H-M   'P 1'
#
loop_
_entity.id
_entity.type
_entity.pdbx_description
1 polymer ?
#
loop_
_entity_poly.entity_id
_entity_poly.type
_entity_poly.pdbx_seq_one_letter_code
_entity_poly.pdbx_strand_id
1 'polypeptide(L)'
;MTNRHPFYLKQWRLHRGLSQQQLADRLESSKGYISDLERGVRRYNQDLLEALAYALMCEPADLLMRDPTKEDAIWSIWESVPETDRPKVIEMIKVFSGKKTGT
;
A
#
# COMPACT_ATOMS: atom_id res chain seq x y z
N MET A 1 -1.60 7.01 23.75
CA MET A 1 -1.00 7.46 22.47
C MET A 1 -1.73 6.75 21.35
N THR A 2 -2.43 7.44 20.46
CA THR A 2 -3.14 6.79 19.35
C THR A 2 -2.11 6.30 18.34
N ASN A 3 -1.88 4.99 18.29
CA ASN A 3 -0.99 4.38 17.31
C ASN A 3 -1.62 4.58 15.92
N ARG A 4 -1.14 5.55 15.15
CA ARG A 4 -1.66 5.83 13.81
C ARG A 4 -1.01 4.85 12.85
N HIS A 5 -1.83 4.07 12.15
CA HIS A 5 -1.35 3.25 11.05
C HIS A 5 -0.67 4.13 9.99
N PRO A 6 0.43 3.66 9.38
CA PRO A 6 1.10 4.39 8.33
C PRO A 6 0.17 4.60 7.14
N PHE A 7 0.29 5.76 6.49
CA PHE A 7 -0.47 6.12 5.29
C PHE A 7 0.51 6.50 4.18
N TYR A 8 0.70 5.58 3.22
CA TYR A 8 1.73 5.63 2.19
C TYR A 8 1.32 6.44 0.94
N LEU A 9 0.39 7.37 1.09
CA LEU A 9 -0.17 8.14 -0.02
C LEU A 9 0.91 8.87 -0.84
N LYS A 10 1.83 9.56 -0.16
CA LYS A 10 2.91 10.31 -0.81
C LYS A 10 3.80 9.38 -1.63
N GLN A 11 4.15 8.23 -1.07
CA GLN A 11 5.01 7.23 -1.68
C GLN A 11 4.36 6.66 -2.93
N TRP A 12 3.08 6.28 -2.85
CA TRP A 12 2.33 5.79 -4.01
C TRP A 12 2.14 6.86 -5.09
N ARG A 13 1.87 8.11 -4.72
CA ARG A 13 1.81 9.21 -5.68
C ARG A 13 3.13 9.39 -6.44
N LEU A 14 4.26 9.37 -5.72
CA LEU A 14 5.59 9.51 -6.32
C LEU A 14 5.96 8.28 -7.17
N HIS A 15 5.63 7.08 -6.71
CA HIS A 15 5.82 5.83 -7.47
C HIS A 15 5.07 5.86 -8.81
N ARG A 16 3.90 6.51 -8.87
CA ARG A 16 3.13 6.74 -10.11
C ARG A 16 3.58 7.98 -10.92
N GLY A 17 4.64 8.67 -10.49
CA GLY A 17 5.18 9.84 -11.19
C GLY A 17 4.25 11.06 -11.19
N LEU A 18 3.32 11.17 -10.22
CA LEU A 18 2.33 12.23 -10.18
C LEU A 18 2.76 13.38 -9.26
N SER A 19 2.46 14.61 -9.64
CA SER A 19 2.44 15.76 -8.73
C SER A 19 1.18 15.75 -7.85
N GLN A 20 1.19 16.50 -6.74
CA GLN A 20 0.00 16.66 -5.89
C GLN A 20 -1.19 17.28 -6.67
N GLN A 21 -0.91 18.18 -7.62
CA GLN A 21 -1.95 18.79 -8.46
C GLN A 21 -2.59 17.73 -9.36
N GLN A 22 -1.78 16.92 -10.05
CA GLN A 22 -2.30 15.86 -10.92
C GLN A 22 -3.14 14.82 -10.18
N LEU A 23 -2.77 14.47 -8.93
CA LEU A 23 -3.60 13.60 -8.11
C LEU A 23 -4.90 14.29 -7.66
N ALA A 24 -4.84 15.58 -7.34
CA ALA A 24 -6.02 16.37 -7.00
C ALA A 24 -7.00 16.43 -8.18
N ASP A 25 -6.49 16.65 -9.40
CA ASP A 25 -7.29 16.70 -10.62
C ASP A 25 -8.01 15.37 -10.88
N ARG A 26 -7.34 14.23 -10.64
CA ARG A 26 -7.95 12.89 -10.75
C ARG A 26 -9.07 12.63 -9.73
N LEU A 27 -9.04 13.34 -8.61
CA LEU A 27 -9.99 13.19 -7.51
C LEU A 27 -11.01 14.33 -7.45
N GLU A 28 -11.03 15.21 -8.47
CA GLU A 28 -11.85 16.42 -8.51
C GLU A 28 -11.75 17.24 -7.21
N SER A 29 -10.52 17.37 -6.70
CA SER A 29 -10.21 17.99 -5.42
C SER A 29 -9.16 19.09 -5.54
N SER A 30 -8.69 19.62 -4.42
CA SER A 30 -7.64 20.65 -4.39
C SER A 30 -6.27 20.06 -4.06
N LYS A 31 -5.20 20.67 -4.61
CA LYS A 31 -3.82 20.34 -4.23
C LYS A 31 -3.59 20.46 -2.72
N GLY A 32 -4.20 21.45 -2.07
CA GLY A 32 -4.13 21.64 -0.62
C GLY A 32 -4.71 20.45 0.14
N TYR A 33 -5.83 19.90 -0.33
CA TYR A 33 -6.45 18.70 0.25
C TYR A 33 -5.50 17.49 0.17
N ILE A 34 -4.86 17.25 -0.99
CA ILE A 34 -3.86 16.18 -1.13
C ILE A 34 -2.68 16.42 -0.18
N SER A 35 -2.19 17.67 -0.07
CA SER A 35 -1.10 17.99 0.85
C SER A 35 -1.47 17.80 2.32
N ASP A 36 -2.72 18.04 2.71
CA ASP A 36 -3.21 17.78 4.07
C ASP A 36 -3.28 16.29 4.38
N LEU A 37 -3.73 15.49 3.41
CA LEU A 37 -3.77 14.03 3.51
C LEU A 37 -2.37 13.43 3.66
N GLU A 38 -1.42 13.82 2.81
CA GLU A 38 -0.03 13.34 2.88
C GLU A 38 0.66 13.68 4.19
N ARG A 39 0.28 14.78 4.84
CA ARG A 39 0.81 15.19 6.15
C ARG A 39 0.06 14.57 7.33
N GLY A 40 -1.02 13.83 7.08
CA GLY A 40 -1.88 13.26 8.12
C GLY A 40 -2.67 14.31 8.93
N VAL A 41 -2.83 15.52 8.37
CA VAL A 41 -3.67 16.59 8.94
C VAL A 41 -5.13 16.19 8.79
N ARG A 42 -5.50 15.67 7.61
CA ARG A 42 -6.82 15.10 7.34
C ARG A 42 -6.79 13.59 7.51
N ARG A 43 -7.88 13.05 8.06
CA ARG A 43 -8.10 11.61 8.17
C ARG A 43 -8.71 11.09 6.88
N TYR A 44 -8.31 9.89 6.49
CA TYR A 44 -9.00 9.15 5.45
C TYR A 44 -10.24 8.45 6.02
N ASN A 45 -11.21 8.21 5.15
CA ASN A 45 -12.32 7.28 5.36
C ASN A 45 -12.25 6.20 4.26
N GLN A 46 -13.21 5.29 4.24
CA GLN A 46 -13.26 4.22 3.25
C GLN A 46 -13.37 4.76 1.82
N ASP A 47 -14.35 5.62 1.55
CA ASP A 47 -14.58 6.18 0.21
C ASP A 47 -13.33 6.89 -0.35
N LEU A 48 -12.63 7.65 0.50
CA LEU A 48 -11.39 8.31 0.10
C LEU A 48 -10.27 7.32 -0.18
N LEU A 49 -10.14 6.26 0.62
CA LEU A 49 -9.14 5.22 0.36
C LEU A 49 -9.39 4.53 -0.97
N GLU A 50 -10.64 4.19 -1.27
CA GLU A 50 -11.03 3.55 -2.53
C GLU A 50 -10.79 4.49 -3.72
N ALA A 51 -11.16 5.77 -3.60
CA ALA A 51 -10.91 6.77 -4.64
C ALA A 51 -9.42 7.00 -4.89
N LEU A 52 -8.61 7.10 -3.82
CA LEU A 52 -7.15 7.24 -3.94
C LEU A 52 -6.52 5.99 -4.57
N ALA A 53 -6.96 4.80 -4.16
CA ALA A 53 -6.49 3.53 -4.68
C ALA A 53 -6.77 3.43 -6.20
N TYR A 54 -7.99 3.76 -6.61
CA TYR A 54 -8.35 3.85 -8.02
C TYR A 54 -7.48 4.86 -8.78
N ALA A 55 -7.34 6.08 -8.26
CA ALA A 55 -6.55 7.15 -8.88
C ALA A 55 -5.05 6.82 -8.99
N LEU A 56 -4.54 5.96 -8.10
CA LEU A 56 -3.15 5.53 -8.03
C LEU A 56 -2.92 4.12 -8.60
N MET A 57 -3.96 3.48 -9.15
CA MET A 57 -3.91 2.12 -9.70
C MET A 57 -3.31 1.12 -8.70
N CYS A 58 -3.76 1.15 -7.45
CA CYS A 58 -3.35 0.23 -6.40
C CYS A 58 -4.57 -0.23 -5.60
N GLU A 59 -4.39 -1.13 -4.64
CA GLU A 59 -5.44 -1.55 -3.71
C GLU A 59 -5.52 -0.59 -2.51
N PRO A 60 -6.69 -0.41 -1.86
CA PRO A 60 -6.81 0.40 -0.64
C PRO A 60 -5.86 -0.05 0.47
N ALA A 61 -5.62 -1.37 0.56
CA ALA A 61 -4.67 -1.98 1.49
C ALA A 61 -3.24 -1.44 1.29
N ASP A 62 -2.87 -1.16 0.04
CA ASP A 62 -1.52 -0.70 -0.31
C ASP A 62 -1.19 0.63 0.35
N LEU A 63 -2.18 1.54 0.38
CA LEU A 63 -2.06 2.84 1.01
C LEU A 63 -1.88 2.76 2.53
N LEU A 64 -2.25 1.64 3.16
CA LEU A 64 -2.21 1.46 4.62
C LEU A 64 -1.04 0.60 5.11
N MET A 65 -0.49 -0.27 4.25
CA MET A 65 0.53 -1.25 4.69
C MET A 65 1.74 -1.37 3.76
N ARG A 66 1.69 -0.85 2.53
CA ARG A 66 2.74 -1.08 1.53
C ARG A 66 3.46 0.21 1.20
N ASP A 67 4.75 0.25 1.51
CA ASP A 67 5.66 1.26 1.00
C ASP A 67 6.17 0.82 -0.38
N PRO A 68 5.73 1.46 -1.48
CA PRO A 68 6.11 1.07 -2.84
C PRO A 68 7.58 1.39 -3.16
N THR A 69 8.33 2.00 -2.24
CA THR A 69 9.77 2.24 -2.39
C THR A 69 10.62 1.09 -1.84
N LYS A 70 10.02 0.11 -1.17
CA LYS A 70 10.73 -1.05 -0.62
C LYS A 70 10.62 -2.24 -1.58
N GLU A 71 11.60 -2.34 -2.48
CA GLU A 71 11.68 -3.42 -3.48
C GLU A 71 11.78 -4.82 -2.85
N ASP A 72 12.34 -4.94 -1.63
CA ASP A 72 12.46 -6.21 -0.89
C ASP A 72 11.20 -6.60 -0.08
N ALA A 73 10.05 -5.96 -0.34
CA ALA A 73 8.82 -6.32 0.35
C ALA A 73 8.37 -7.73 -0.08
N ILE A 74 8.06 -8.60 0.90
CA ILE A 74 7.54 -9.98 0.70
C ILE A 74 6.44 -10.01 -0.36
N TRP A 75 5.59 -8.99 -0.41
CA TRP A 75 4.48 -8.87 -1.35
C TRP A 75 4.93 -8.75 -2.82
N SER A 76 5.93 -7.92 -3.11
CA SER A 76 6.47 -7.75 -4.47
C SER A 76 7.09 -9.04 -4.98
N ILE A 77 7.77 -9.77 -4.09
CA ILE A 77 8.30 -11.11 -4.40
C ILE A 77 7.13 -12.06 -4.68
N TRP A 78 6.12 -12.10 -3.79
CA TRP A 78 4.95 -12.98 -3.89
C TRP A 78 4.15 -12.80 -5.20
N GLU A 79 3.98 -11.57 -5.68
CA GLU A 79 3.29 -11.26 -6.95
C GLU A 79 4.03 -11.83 -8.16
N SER A 80 5.37 -11.93 -8.10
CA SER A 80 6.19 -12.52 -9.17
C SER A 80 6.24 -14.06 -9.14
N VAL A 81 5.75 -14.70 -8.07
CA VAL A 81 5.77 -16.16 -7.92
C VAL A 81 4.68 -16.80 -8.79
N PRO A 82 5.03 -17.71 -9.73
CA PRO A 82 4.05 -18.48 -10.50
C PRO A 82 3.10 -19.25 -9.58
N GLU A 83 1.81 -19.35 -9.95
CA GLU A 83 0.81 -20.02 -9.10
C GLU A 83 1.18 -21.46 -8.73
N THR A 84 1.86 -22.16 -9.64
CA THR A 84 2.38 -23.51 -9.47
C THR A 84 3.41 -23.64 -8.35
N ASP A 85 4.15 -22.57 -8.05
CA ASP A 85 5.22 -22.57 -7.05
C ASP A 85 4.79 -21.93 -5.72
N ARG A 86 3.65 -21.23 -5.67
CA ARG A 86 3.10 -20.64 -4.43
C ARG A 86 2.99 -21.65 -3.26
N PRO A 87 2.54 -22.91 -3.45
CA PRO A 87 2.49 -23.88 -2.34
C PRO A 87 3.86 -24.15 -1.71
N LYS A 88 4.91 -24.29 -2.52
CA LYS A 88 6.29 -24.52 -2.06
C LYS A 88 6.84 -23.32 -1.30
N VAL A 89 6.56 -22.11 -1.78
CA VAL A 89 6.98 -20.88 -1.09
C VAL A 89 6.29 -20.76 0.27
N ILE A 90 5.00 -21.10 0.38
CA ILE A 90 4.28 -21.12 1.67
C ILE A 90 4.92 -22.11 2.64
N GLU A 91 5.28 -23.30 2.17
CA GLU A 91 5.94 -24.31 2.99
C GLU A 91 7.28 -23.80 3.53
N MET A 92 8.10 -23.20 2.67
CA MET A 92 9.38 -22.60 3.08
C MET A 92 9.18 -21.50 4.14
N ILE A 93 8.20 -20.61 3.95
CA ILE A 93 7.89 -19.56 4.92
C ILE A 93 7.43 -20.16 6.26
N LYS A 94 6.64 -21.25 6.24
CA LYS A 94 6.19 -21.94 7.47
C LYS A 94 7.37 -22.53 8.26
N VAL A 95 8.37 -23.09 7.58
CA VAL A 95 9.60 -23.62 8.22
C VAL A 95 10.29 -22.54 9.07
N PHE A 96 10.38 -21.32 8.54
CA PHE A 96 11.03 -20.21 9.25
C PHE A 96 10.12 -19.48 10.25
N SER A 97 8.79 -19.62 10.14
CA SER A 97 7.83 -18.92 11.02
C SER A 97 7.63 -19.57 12.39
N GLY A 98 8.37 -20.63 12.73
CA GLY A 98 8.44 -21.23 14.07
C GLY A 98 7.16 -21.93 14.56
N LYS A 99 6.08 -21.97 13.77
CA LYS A 99 4.92 -22.83 14.06
C LYS A 99 5.31 -24.27 13.72
N LYS A 100 5.87 -24.99 14.70
CA LYS A 100 6.01 -26.45 14.66
C LYS A 100 4.68 -27.02 14.18
N THR A 101 4.68 -27.69 13.04
CA THR A 101 3.65 -28.65 12.68
C THR A 101 3.67 -29.72 13.78
N GLY A 102 2.78 -29.57 14.76
CA GLY A 102 2.62 -30.50 15.86
C GLY A 102 2.29 -31.88 15.28
N THR A 103 3.19 -32.82 15.54
CA THR A 103 2.93 -34.26 15.49
C THR A 103 2.17 -34.66 16.75
#